data_AF-A0A3P8H3I2-F1
#
_entry.id   AF-A0A3P8H3I2-F1
#
_cell.length_a   1.000
_cell.length_b   1.000
_cell.length_c   1.000
_cell.angle_alpha   90.00
_cell.angle_beta   90.00
_cell.angle_gamma   90.00
#
_symmetry.space_group_name_H-M   'P 1'
#
loop_
_entity.id
_entity.type
_entity.pdbx_description
1 polymer ?
#
loop_
_entity_poly.entity_id
_entity_poly.type
_entity_poly.pdbx_seq_one_letter_code
_entity_poly.pdbx_strand_id
1 'polypeptide(L)' 'MVSDEISARIRKARLAFANLRHLWRRRDIRLSIKGRVYCAAVRSVLIYGSETWPLRVEDTRKLLVFDHRCLRNIAGVC' A
#
# COMPACT_ATOMS: atom_id res chain seq x y z
N MET A 1 -8.70 17.07 -10.43
CA MET A 1 -9.10 15.84 -11.15
C MET A 1 -8.12 14.70 -10.90
N VAL A 2 -6.82 14.82 -11.23
CA VAL A 2 -5.82 13.74 -10.98
C VAL A 2 -5.52 13.48 -9.49
N SER A 3 -5.33 14.51 -8.67
CA SER A 3 -5.02 14.33 -7.23
C SER A 3 -6.17 13.71 -6.41
N ASP A 4 -7.41 13.81 -6.89
CA ASP A 4 -8.59 13.22 -6.25
C ASP A 4 -8.62 11.70 -6.48
N GLU A 5 -8.28 11.26 -7.69
CA GLU A 5 -8.16 9.84 -8.03
C GLU A 5 -7.05 9.15 -7.23
N ILE A 6 -5.89 9.80 -7.09
CA ILE A 6 -4.77 9.29 -6.31
C ILE A 6 -5.15 9.17 -4.83
N SER A 7 -5.86 10.16 -4.30
CA SER A 7 -6.38 10.13 -2.92
C SER A 7 -7.41 9.00 -2.73
N ALA A 8 -8.31 8.80 -3.70
CA ALA A 8 -9.26 7.69 -3.69
C ALA A 8 -8.57 6.32 -3.73
N ARG A 9 -7.50 6.19 -4.52
CA ARG A 9 -6.68 4.96 -4.60
C ARG A 9 -5.93 4.67 -3.31
N ILE A 10 -5.32 5.69 -2.70
CA ILE A 10 -4.71 5.56 -1.37
C ILE A 10 -5.77 5.11 -0.35
N ARG A 11 -7.01 5.64 -0.43
CA ARG A 11 -8.11 5.20 0.45
C ARG A 11 -8.48 3.73 0.22
N LYS A 12 -8.57 3.27 -1.04
CA LYS A 12 -8.83 1.86 -1.37
C LYS A 12 -7.70 0.95 -0.88
N ALA A 13 -6.45 1.32 -1.12
CA ALA A 13 -5.28 0.56 -0.65
C ALA A 13 -5.22 0.50 0.88
N ARG A 14 -5.57 1.60 1.57
CA ARG A 14 -5.74 1.63 3.04
C ARG A 14 -6.79 0.64 3.51
N LEU A 15 -7.95 0.58 2.86
CA LEU A 15 -9.01 -0.35 3.21
C LEU A 15 -8.57 -1.81 2.98
N ALA A 16 -7.94 -2.11 1.84
CA ALA A 16 -7.38 -3.43 1.57
C ALA A 16 -6.35 -3.84 2.64
N PHE A 17 -5.45 -2.93 3.01
CA PHE A 17 -4.49 -3.16 4.07
C PHE A 17 -5.16 -3.39 5.44
N ALA A 18 -6.19 -2.60 5.77
CA ALA A 18 -6.93 -2.74 7.02
C ALA A 18 -7.72 -4.06 7.10
N ASN A 19 -8.29 -4.53 6.00
CA ASN A 19 -8.98 -5.83 5.93
C ASN A 19 -8.02 -7.00 6.25
N LEU A 20 -6.74 -6.85 5.88
CA LEU A 20 -5.68 -7.81 6.17
C LEU A 20 -5.01 -7.59 7.54
N ARG A 21 -5.55 -6.75 8.43
CA ARG A 21 -4.97 -6.44 9.75
C ARG A 21 -4.64 -7.68 10.60
N HIS A 22 -5.49 -8.70 10.52
CA HIS A 22 -5.29 -9.96 11.23
C HIS A 22 -4.04 -10.70 10.72
N LEU A 23 -3.78 -10.68 9.40
CA LEU A 23 -2.59 -11.24 8.77
C LEU A 23 -1.32 -10.51 9.20
N TRP A 24 -1.35 -9.18 9.28
CA TRP A 24 -0.18 -8.40 9.67
C TRP A 24 0.24 -8.66 11.12
N ARG A 25 -0.73 -8.86 12.02
CA ARG A 25 -0.51 -9.15 13.45
C ARG A 25 -0.01 -10.57 13.74
N ARG A 26 -0.30 -11.53 12.86
CA ARG A 26 0.15 -12.93 12.97
C ARG A 26 1.68 -13.02 12.96
N ARG A 27 2.29 -13.50 14.05
CA ARG A 27 3.76 -13.68 14.13
C ARG A 27 4.23 -15.01 13.53
N ASP A 28 3.31 -15.95 13.38
CA ASP A 28 3.50 -17.27 12.77
C ASP A 28 3.76 -17.21 11.25
N ILE A 29 3.40 -16.09 10.60
CA ILE A 29 3.54 -15.93 9.15
C ILE A 29 4.86 -15.21 8.84
N ARG A 30 5.68 -15.86 8.01
CA ARG A 30 6.95 -15.31 7.53
C ARG A 30 6.76 -13.95 6.85
N LEU A 31 7.71 -13.06 7.10
CA LEU A 31 7.73 -11.72 6.51
C LEU A 31 7.74 -11.76 4.97
N SER A 32 8.42 -12.74 4.37
CA SER A 32 8.44 -12.94 2.92
C SER A 32 7.04 -13.23 2.33
N ILE A 33 6.21 -14.00 3.02
CA ILE A 33 4.82 -14.28 2.62
C ILE A 33 3.97 -13.01 2.76
N LYS A 34 4.09 -12.31 3.90
CA LYS A 34 3.40 -11.03 4.10
C LYS A 34 3.77 -10.00 3.02
N GLY A 35 5.04 -9.94 2.62
CA GLY A 35 5.51 -9.08 1.54
C GLY A 35 4.89 -9.44 0.18
N ARG A 36 4.73 -10.73 -0.14
CA ARG A 36 4.04 -11.17 -1.35
C ARG A 36 2.56 -10.77 -1.35
N VAL A 37 1.86 -11.00 -0.23
CA VAL A 37 0.46 -10.61 -0.07
C VAL A 37 0.30 -9.09 -0.18
N TYR A 38 1.20 -8.33 0.44
CA TYR A 38 1.22 -6.87 0.33
C TYR A 38 1.36 -6.42 -1.12
N CYS A 39 2.32 -6.99 -1.85
CA CYS A 39 2.57 -6.65 -3.24
C CYS A 39 1.35 -6.98 -4.13
N ALA A 40 0.70 -8.12 -3.90
CA ALA A 40 -0.42 -8.58 -4.70
C ALA A 40 -1.76 -7.87 -4.40
N ALA A 41 -2.05 -7.53 -3.14
CA ALA A 41 -3.36 -7.02 -2.73
C ALA A 41 -3.39 -5.51 -2.48
N VAL A 42 -2.29 -4.92 -2.02
CA VAL A 42 -2.24 -3.50 -1.63
C VAL A 42 -1.47 -2.69 -2.65
N ARG A 43 -0.26 -3.15 -3.02
CA ARG A 43 0.60 -2.44 -3.98
C ARG A 43 0.01 -2.41 -5.39
N SER A 44 -0.64 -3.50 -5.82
CA SER A 44 -1.39 -3.54 -7.08
C SER A 44 -2.45 -2.45 -7.15
N VAL A 45 -3.30 -2.31 -6.13
CA VAL A 45 -4.34 -1.26 -6.04
C VAL A 45 -3.72 0.14 -6.00
N LEU A 46 -2.57 0.27 -5.35
CA LEU A 46 -1.85 1.53 -5.26
C LEU A 46 -1.28 1.98 -6.62
N ILE A 47 -0.80 1.05 -7.44
CA ILE A 47 -0.13 1.31 -8.73
C ILE A 47 -1.10 1.23 -9.92
N TYR A 48 -2.24 0.55 -9.77
CA TYR A 48 -3.22 0.37 -10.84
C TYR A 48 -3.73 1.70 -11.41
N GLY A 49 -3.34 2.02 -12.64
CA GLY A 49 -3.65 3.29 -13.32
C GLY A 49 -2.56 4.36 -13.21
N SER A 50 -1.45 4.11 -12.51
CA SER A 50 -0.24 4.95 -12.60
C SER A 50 0.65 4.58 -13.78
N GLU A 51 0.48 3.39 -14.35
CA GLU A 51 1.19 2.93 -15.56
C GLU A 51 0.79 3.74 -16.79
N THR A 52 -0.40 4.33 -16.78
CA THR A 52 -1.02 5.01 -17.94
C THR A 52 -1.07 6.54 -17.82
N TRP A 53 -0.68 7.12 -16.68
CA TRP A 53 -0.77 8.57 -16.44
C TRP A 53 0.54 9.14 -15.83
N PRO A 54 0.99 10.33 -16.26
CA PRO A 54 2.18 10.96 -15.69
C PRO A 54 1.93 11.35 -14.23
N LEU A 55 2.55 10.61 -13.31
CA LEU A 55 2.54 10.92 -11.89
C LEU A 55 3.39 12.17 -11.61
N ARG A 56 2.82 13.14 -10.89
CA ARG A 56 3.59 14.27 -10.36
C ARG A 56 4.48 13.81 -9.21
N VAL A 57 5.60 14.51 -9.00
CA VAL A 57 6.55 14.23 -7.90
C VAL A 57 5.85 14.23 -6.53
N GLU A 58 4.87 15.12 -6.34
CA GLU A 58 4.08 15.21 -5.10
C GLU A 58 3.23 13.97 -4.85
N ASP A 59 2.67 13.39 -5.91
CA ASP A 59 1.83 12.20 -5.81
C ASP A 59 2.69 10.96 -5.55
N THR A 60 3.83 10.83 -6.23
CA THR A 60 4.82 9.78 -5.94
C THR A 60 5.28 9.84 -4.48
N ARG A 61 5.52 11.03 -3.93
CA ARG A 61 5.86 11.20 -2.51
C ARG A 61 4.75 10.69 -1.59
N LYS A 62 3.47 11.01 -1.87
CA LYS A 62 2.33 10.51 -1.08
C LYS A 62 2.23 8.99 -1.11
N LEU A 63 2.44 8.38 -2.29
CA LEU A 63 2.44 6.93 -2.46
C LEU A 63 3.58 6.28 -1.66
N LEU A 64 4.79 6.81 -1.74
CA LEU A 64 5.95 6.32 -0.98
C LEU A 64 5.76 6.43 0.54
N VAL A 65 5.19 7.54 1.03
CA VAL A 65 4.87 7.71 2.45
C VAL A 65 3.89 6.65 2.92
N PHE A 66 2.90 6.30 2.11
CA PHE A 66 1.97 5.22 2.40
C PHE A 66 2.66 3.85 2.40
N ASP A 67 3.45 3.55 1.37
CA ASP A 67 4.21 2.30 1.24
C ASP A 67 5.12 2.06 2.46
N HIS A 68 5.92 3.07 2.83
CA HIS A 68 6.81 2.99 3.99
C HIS A 68 6.07 2.80 5.32
N ARG A 69 4.87 3.39 5.46
CA ARG A 69 4.04 3.19 6.67
C ARG A 69 3.53 1.75 6.74
N CYS A 70 3.05 1.20 5.63
CA CYS A 70 2.57 -0.18 5.56
C CYS A 70 3.69 -1.18 5.81
N LEU A 71 4.86 -1.01 5.19
CA LEU A 71 6.00 -1.91 5.37
C LEU A 71 6.51 -1.91 6.81
N ARG A 72 6.58 -0.74 7.48
CA ARG A 72 6.92 -0.66 8.91
C ARG A 72 5.95 -1.46 9.78
N ASN A 73 4.66 -1.34 9.51
CA ASN A 73 3.63 -2.10 10.23
C ASN A 73 3.75 -3.61 10.00
N ILE A 74 4.01 -4.04 8.77
CA ILE A 74 4.22 -5.46 8.42
C ILE A 74 5.47 -6.02 9.10
N ALA A 75 6.55 -5.24 9.13
CA ALA A 75 7.81 -5.60 9.79
C ALA A 75 7.71 -5.56 11.33
N GLY A 76 6.63 -5.00 11.90
CA GLY A 76 6.48 -4.81 13.33
C GLY A 76 7.41 -3.73 13.91
N VAL A 77 7.97 -2.88 13.06
CA VAL A 77 8.81 -1.75 13.44
C VAL A 77 7.90 -0.53 13.56
N CYS A 78 7.44 -0.23 14.77
CA CYS A 78 6.70 1.01 15.07
C CYS A 78 7.63 2.22 14.98
#